data_AF-A0A8F4Q3I3-F1
#
_entry.id   AF-A0A8F4Q3I3-F1
#
_cell.length_a   1.000
_cell.length_b   1.000
_cell.length_c   1.000
_cell.angle_alpha   90.00
_cell.angle_beta   90.00
_cell.angle_gamma   90.00
#
_symmetry.space_group_name_H-M   'P 1'
#
loop_
_entity.id
_entity.type
_entity.pdbx_description
1 polymer ?
#
loop_
_entity_poly.entity_id
_entity_poly.type
_entity_poly.pdbx_seq_one_letter_code
_entity_poly.pdbx_strand_id
1 'polypeptide(L)'
;MENLAASGGYYISAPADKIYAGPQSLTGSIGVISESKDYSELLDNLGIKTNTIKSGAHKDILSSSRKMTDEEREILQSINKDSFDQFVNVVKEGRQMSESKVRELADGRIYSAQQAKSNG
;
A
#
# COMPACT_ATOMS: atom_id res chain seq x y z
N MET A 1 -19.46 8.38 1.94
CA MET A 1 -18.56 7.44 2.66
C MET A 1 -18.98 7.41 4.11
N GLU A 2 -19.44 6.29 4.66
CA GLU A 2 -20.14 6.33 5.97
C GLU A 2 -19.24 6.21 7.21
N ASN A 3 -17.90 6.08 7.07
CA ASN A 3 -16.90 6.56 8.05
C ASN A 3 -15.45 6.47 7.53
N LEU A 4 -15.14 5.55 6.61
CA LEU A 4 -13.78 5.35 6.09
C LEU A 4 -13.80 5.04 4.58
N ALA A 5 -12.95 5.72 3.81
CA ALA A 5 -12.61 5.36 2.44
C ALA A 5 -11.17 5.78 2.15
N ALA A 6 -10.24 5.02 2.70
CA ALA A 6 -8.80 5.24 2.55
C ALA A 6 -8.17 4.14 1.69
N SER A 7 -7.00 4.40 1.11
CA SER A 7 -6.24 3.50 0.24
C SER A 7 -7.10 2.99 -0.91
N GLY A 8 -7.32 1.68 -1.05
CA GLY A 8 -8.18 1.11 -2.10
C GLY A 8 -9.58 1.73 -2.17
N GLY A 9 -10.15 2.15 -1.03
CA GLY A 9 -11.43 2.86 -1.00
C GLY A 9 -11.38 4.23 -1.68
N TYR A 10 -10.27 4.95 -1.53
CA TYR A 10 -10.06 6.20 -2.27
C TYR A 10 -9.68 5.95 -3.72
N TYR A 11 -8.89 4.91 -4.00
CA TYR A 11 -8.50 4.50 -5.37
C TYR A 11 -9.72 4.35 -6.29
N ILE A 12 -10.74 3.62 -5.85
CA ILE A 12 -11.97 3.43 -6.64
C ILE A 12 -12.87 4.67 -6.69
N SER A 13 -12.71 5.58 -5.74
CA SER A 13 -13.50 6.82 -5.65
C SER A 13 -12.91 7.94 -6.50
N ALA A 14 -11.58 7.98 -6.65
CA ALA A 14 -10.85 9.02 -7.35
C ALA A 14 -11.36 9.35 -8.77
N PRO A 15 -11.73 8.38 -9.64
CA PRO A 15 -12.20 8.67 -10.99
C PRO A 15 -13.66 9.14 -11.07
N ALA A 16 -14.40 9.22 -9.96
CA ALA A 16 -15.78 9.68 -9.99
C ALA A 16 -15.90 11.18 -10.30
N ASP A 17 -16.93 11.56 -11.06
CA ASP A 17 -17.21 12.98 -11.38
C ASP A 17 -17.37 13.84 -10.12
N LYS A 18 -17.96 13.27 -9.07
CA LYS A 18 -18.12 13.90 -7.75
C LYS A 18 -17.89 12.88 -6.64
N ILE A 19 -17.16 13.31 -5.61
CA ILE A 19 -16.89 12.52 -4.40
C ILE A 19 -17.56 13.21 -3.21
N TYR A 20 -18.39 12.49 -2.48
CA TYR A 20 -19.06 12.98 -1.27
C TYR A 20 -18.51 12.27 -0.02
N ALA A 21 -17.99 13.06 0.92
CA ALA A 21 -17.50 12.61 2.21
C ALA A 21 -18.32 13.26 3.33
N GLY A 22 -18.73 12.47 4.32
CA GLY A 22 -19.37 13.01 5.53
C GLY A 22 -18.32 13.71 6.42
N PRO A 23 -18.72 14.62 7.32
CA PRO A 23 -17.78 15.39 8.14
C PRO A 23 -16.83 14.52 8.99
N GLN A 24 -17.27 13.33 9.40
CA GLN A 24 -16.49 12.37 10.19
C GLN A 24 -15.72 11.36 9.33
N SER A 25 -15.82 11.43 8.00
CA SER A 25 -15.12 10.48 7.13
C SER A 25 -13.61 10.65 7.23
N LEU A 26 -12.92 9.51 7.31
CA LEU A 26 -11.48 9.39 7.08
C LEU A 26 -11.23 8.89 5.67
N THR A 27 -10.26 9.48 4.98
CA THR A 27 -9.90 9.18 3.60
C THR A 27 -8.39 9.32 3.41
N GLY A 28 -7.89 9.40 2.18
CA GLY A 28 -6.47 9.44 1.88
C GLY A 28 -5.86 8.06 1.94
N SER A 29 -4.75 7.92 2.68
CA SER A 29 -3.92 6.71 2.66
C SER A 29 -3.54 6.30 1.24
N ILE A 30 -3.21 7.30 0.42
CA ILE A 30 -2.72 7.07 -0.94
C ILE A 30 -1.31 6.53 -0.81
N GLY A 31 -1.16 5.24 -1.04
CA GLY A 31 0.06 4.50 -0.78
C GLY A 31 -0.15 3.01 -0.98
N VAL A 32 0.96 2.29 -1.04
CA VAL A 32 0.99 0.83 -1.21
C VAL A 32 1.96 0.26 -0.20
N ILE A 33 1.54 -0.77 0.52
CA ILE A 33 2.39 -1.51 1.46
C ILE A 33 2.33 -3.00 1.11
N SER A 34 3.45 -3.67 1.36
CA SER A 34 3.52 -5.13 1.42
C SER A 34 4.12 -5.48 2.76
N GLU A 35 3.41 -6.29 3.56
CA GLU A 35 3.88 -6.74 4.87
C GLU A 35 4.15 -8.25 4.84
N SER A 36 5.28 -8.65 5.41
CA SER A 36 5.56 -10.04 5.78
C SER A 36 6.15 -10.09 7.17
N LYS A 37 5.90 -11.19 7.89
CA LYS A 37 6.41 -11.40 9.24
C LYS A 37 7.48 -12.47 9.20
N ASP A 38 8.62 -12.24 9.84
CA ASP A 38 9.66 -13.25 10.01
C ASP A 38 9.56 -13.85 11.42
N TYR A 39 9.25 -15.14 11.49
CA TYR A 39 9.18 -15.92 12.72
C TYR A 39 10.34 -16.92 12.84
N SER A 40 11.35 -16.85 11.97
CA SER A 40 12.43 -17.84 11.92
C SER A 40 13.14 -18.02 13.26
N GLU A 41 13.43 -16.92 13.97
CA GLU A 41 14.04 -16.96 15.31
C GLU A 41 13.11 -17.58 16.36
N LEU A 42 11.80 -17.27 16.31
CA LEU A 42 10.81 -17.87 17.21
C LEU A 42 10.71 -19.38 16.98
N LEU A 43 10.64 -19.81 15.73
CA LEU A 43 10.57 -21.23 15.37
C LEU A 43 11.83 -21.96 15.81
N ASP A 44 13.01 -21.36 15.62
CA ASP A 44 14.28 -21.92 16.07
C ASP A 44 14.32 -22.12 17.59
N ASN A 45 13.87 -21.11 18.35
CA ASN A 45 13.76 -21.18 19.82
C ASN A 45 12.80 -22.27 20.31
N LEU A 46 11.76 -22.58 19.53
CA LEU A 46 10.82 -23.67 19.80
C LEU A 46 11.32 -25.03 19.30
N GLY A 47 12.48 -25.10 18.67
CA GLY A 47 13.02 -26.32 18.05
C GLY A 47 12.30 -26.74 16.77
N ILE A 48 11.47 -25.87 16.19
CA ILE A 48 10.71 -26.14 14.97
C ILE A 48 11.58 -25.80 13.76
N LYS A 49 11.80 -26.78 12.87
CA LYS A 49 12.58 -26.61 11.65
C LYS A 49 11.67 -26.58 10.42
N THR A 50 11.90 -25.60 9.55
CA THR A 50 11.21 -25.51 8.26
C THR A 50 12.14 -25.98 7.15
N ASN A 51 11.75 -27.06 6.47
CA ASN A 51 12.48 -27.59 5.32
C ASN A 51 11.66 -27.33 4.04
N THR A 52 12.05 -26.31 3.28
CA THR A 52 11.33 -25.92 2.05
C THR A 52 12.04 -26.49 0.82
N ILE A 53 11.37 -27.41 0.11
CA ILE A 53 11.79 -27.89 -1.22
C ILE A 53 11.08 -27.01 -2.26
N LYS A 54 11.85 -26.28 -3.08
CA LYS A 54 11.30 -25.29 -4.02
C LYS A 54 11.93 -25.40 -5.41
N SER A 55 11.12 -25.12 -6.43
CA SER A 55 11.51 -25.16 -7.84
C SER A 55 12.29 -23.93 -8.32
N GLY A 56 12.40 -22.89 -7.49
CA GLY A 56 13.12 -21.65 -7.81
C GLY A 56 13.42 -20.84 -6.56
N ALA A 57 14.44 -19.98 -6.63
CA ALA A 57 14.97 -19.23 -5.49
C ALA A 57 13.90 -18.42 -4.74
N HIS A 58 13.00 -17.77 -5.49
CA HIS A 58 12.02 -16.82 -4.96
C HIS A 58 10.61 -17.41 -4.81
N LYS A 59 10.45 -18.73 -4.95
CA LYS A 59 9.12 -19.37 -4.91
C LYS A 59 8.43 -19.30 -3.53
N ASP A 60 9.24 -19.06 -2.50
CA ASP A 60 8.85 -18.85 -1.12
C ASP A 60 9.16 -17.41 -0.65
N ILE A 61 9.25 -16.44 -1.57
CA ILE A 61 9.32 -15.02 -1.21
C ILE A 61 8.14 -14.66 -0.29
N LEU A 62 8.38 -13.79 0.70
CA LEU A 62 7.46 -13.49 1.82
C LEU A 62 7.23 -14.65 2.81
N SER A 63 8.02 -15.73 2.74
CA SER A 63 7.95 -16.80 3.74
C SER A 63 8.18 -16.25 5.14
N SER A 64 7.36 -16.71 6.10
CA SER A 64 7.50 -16.34 7.49
C SER A 64 8.48 -17.21 8.29
N SER A 65 9.10 -18.20 7.63
CA SER A 65 9.97 -19.17 8.28
C SER A 65 11.46 -18.91 8.05
N ARG A 66 11.80 -17.84 7.34
CA ARG A 66 13.17 -17.42 7.07
C ARG A 66 13.23 -15.91 6.85
N LYS A 67 14.43 -15.37 7.02
CA LYS A 67 14.72 -13.97 6.68
C LYS A 67 14.55 -13.71 5.18
N MET A 68 13.96 -12.56 4.85
CA MET A 68 13.90 -12.01 3.50
C MET A 68 15.29 -11.54 3.05
N THR A 69 15.69 -11.89 1.83
CA THR A 69 16.96 -11.42 1.25
C THR A 69 16.84 -9.97 0.73
N ASP A 70 17.96 -9.31 0.48
CA ASP A 70 17.95 -7.96 -0.09
C ASP A 70 17.39 -7.95 -1.53
N GLU A 71 17.71 -8.98 -2.32
CA GLU A 71 17.15 -9.18 -3.67
C GLU A 71 15.62 -9.32 -3.63
N GLU A 72 15.08 -10.11 -2.70
CA GLU A 72 13.63 -10.26 -2.52
C GLU A 72 12.97 -8.94 -2.12
N ARG A 73 13.64 -8.15 -1.26
CA ARG A 73 13.16 -6.83 -0.88
C ARG A 73 13.09 -5.91 -2.10
N GLU A 74 14.11 -5.90 -2.95
CA GLU A 74 14.12 -5.09 -4.18
C GLU A 74 13.00 -5.49 -5.15
N ILE A 75 12.77 -6.80 -5.33
CA ILE A 75 11.65 -7.31 -6.15
C ILE A 75 10.30 -6.80 -5.62
N LEU A 76 10.06 -6.90 -4.32
CA LEU A 76 8.79 -6.45 -3.73
C LEU A 76 8.68 -4.91 -3.74
N GLN A 77 9.79 -4.21 -3.55
CA GLN A 77 9.84 -2.76 -3.60
C GLN A 77 9.54 -2.24 -5.01
N SER A 78 10.00 -2.92 -6.07
CA SER A 78 9.67 -2.54 -7.45
C SER A 78 8.17 -2.72 -7.73
N ILE A 79 7.58 -3.83 -7.28
CA ILE A 79 6.14 -4.08 -7.41
C ILE A 79 5.31 -3.01 -6.67
N ASN A 80 5.72 -2.65 -5.44
CA ASN A 80 5.06 -1.58 -4.68
C ASN A 80 5.19 -0.23 -5.38
N LYS A 81 6.36 0.06 -5.97
CA LYS A 81 6.59 1.31 -6.71
C LYS A 81 5.68 1.39 -7.93
N ASP A 82 5.60 0.34 -8.74
CA ASP A 82 4.75 0.31 -9.93
C ASP A 82 3.27 0.48 -9.55
N SER A 83 2.83 -0.19 -8.49
CA SER A 83 1.47 -0.07 -7.96
C SER A 83 1.18 1.34 -7.43
N PHE A 84 2.15 1.96 -6.75
CA PHE A 84 2.03 3.33 -6.26
C PHE A 84 1.95 4.34 -7.42
N ASP A 85 2.79 4.19 -8.45
CA ASP A 85 2.75 5.04 -9.64
C ASP A 85 1.40 4.93 -10.37
N GLN A 86 0.80 3.74 -10.42
CA GLN A 86 -0.57 3.56 -10.93
C GLN A 86 -1.62 4.29 -10.08
N PHE A 87 -1.53 4.21 -8.75
CA PHE A 87 -2.44 4.93 -7.86
C PHE A 87 -2.31 6.45 -8.05
N VAL A 88 -1.08 6.96 -8.11
CA VAL A 88 -0.80 8.38 -8.40
C VAL A 88 -1.46 8.79 -9.72
N ASN A 89 -1.38 7.98 -10.78
CA ASN A 89 -2.01 8.27 -12.06
C ASN A 89 -3.54 8.30 -11.97
N VAL A 90 -4.17 7.34 -11.29
CA VAL A 90 -5.62 7.32 -11.08
C VAL A 90 -6.11 8.57 -10.36
N VAL A 91 -5.38 9.03 -9.33
CA VAL A 91 -5.73 10.24 -8.59
C VAL A 91 -5.48 11.49 -9.43
N LYS A 92 -4.35 11.57 -10.13
CA LYS A 92 -4.01 12.67 -11.05
C LYS A 92 -5.10 12.86 -12.10
N GLU A 93 -5.53 11.79 -12.76
CA GLU A 93 -6.56 11.83 -13.81
C GLU A 93 -7.94 12.12 -13.24
N GLY A 94 -8.36 11.37 -12.22
CA GLY A 94 -9.69 11.50 -11.63
C GLY A 94 -9.93 12.82 -10.89
N ARG A 95 -8.87 13.44 -10.35
CA ARG A 95 -8.94 14.71 -9.62
C ARG A 95 -8.40 15.91 -10.40
N GLN A 96 -7.96 15.70 -11.64
CA GLN A 96 -7.38 16.73 -12.52
C GLN A 96 -6.25 17.52 -11.83
N MET A 97 -5.38 16.81 -11.12
CA MET A 97 -4.32 17.37 -10.29
C MET A 97 -2.96 17.12 -10.93
N SER A 98 -1.97 18.00 -10.73
CA SER A 98 -0.61 17.73 -11.20
C SER A 98 -0.02 16.53 -10.46
N GLU A 99 0.81 15.73 -11.15
CA GLU A 99 1.48 14.59 -10.51
C GLU A 99 2.30 15.01 -9.30
N SER A 100 3.00 16.15 -9.38
CA SER A 100 3.76 16.71 -8.25
C SER A 100 2.90 16.94 -7.02
N LYS A 101 1.69 17.47 -7.19
CA LYS A 101 0.77 17.73 -6.08
C LYS A 101 0.17 16.44 -5.53
N VAL A 102 -0.15 15.47 -6.41
CA VAL A 102 -0.60 14.15 -5.96
C VAL A 102 0.48 13.49 -5.10
N ARG A 103 1.74 13.49 -5.55
CA ARG A 103 2.86 12.88 -4.80
C ARG A 103 3.15 13.60 -3.48
N GLU A 104 2.95 14.92 -3.40
CA GLU A 104 3.02 15.68 -2.14
C GLU A 104 1.96 15.21 -1.12
N LEU A 105 0.76 14.86 -1.59
CA LEU A 105 -0.36 14.38 -0.77
C LEU A 105 -0.34 12.85 -0.53
N ALA A 106 0.43 12.11 -1.33
CA ALA A 106 0.42 10.65 -1.37
C ALA A 106 1.61 10.02 -0.63
N ASP A 107 1.85 10.45 0.61
CA ASP A 107 2.87 9.87 1.49
C ASP A 107 2.33 8.77 2.43
N GLY A 108 1.12 8.28 2.15
CA GLY A 108 0.46 7.22 2.93
C GLY A 108 -0.36 7.70 4.13
N ARG A 109 -0.33 8.99 4.50
CA ARG A 109 -1.14 9.50 5.62
C ARG A 109 -2.64 9.48 5.33
N ILE A 110 -3.44 9.38 6.39
CA ILE A 110 -4.90 9.60 6.32
C ILE A 110 -5.24 11.09 6.39
N TYR A 111 -6.41 11.45 5.87
CA TYR A 111 -6.98 12.79 5.94
C TYR A 111 -8.39 12.74 6.51
N SER A 112 -8.78 13.76 7.26
CA SER A 112 -10.19 14.03 7.52
C SER A 112 -10.90 14.51 6.25
N ALA A 113 -12.22 14.39 6.19
CA ALA A 113 -13.01 14.91 5.07
C ALA A 113 -12.75 16.40 4.79
N GLN A 114 -12.54 17.21 5.84
CA GLN A 114 -12.24 18.63 5.69
C GLN A 114 -10.86 18.88 5.07
N GLN A 115 -9.84 18.11 5.50
CA GLN A 115 -8.50 18.21 4.92
C GLN A 115 -8.50 17.75 3.46
N ALA A 116 -9.17 16.63 3.16
CA ALA A 116 -9.31 16.14 1.79
C ALA A 116 -9.98 17.17 0.90
N LYS A 117 -11.11 17.74 1.33
CA LYS A 117 -11.81 18.80 0.59
C LYS A 117 -10.94 20.03 0.31
N SER A 118 -10.08 20.42 1.25
CA SER A 118 -9.16 21.54 1.06
C SER A 118 -8.01 21.23 0.08
N ASN A 119 -7.69 19.96 -0.15
CA ASN A 119 -6.56 19.51 -0.96
C ASN A 119 -6.95 19.14 -2.41
N GLY A 120 -8.24 18.94 -2.72
CA GLY A 120 -8.76 18.57 -4.07
C GLY A 120 -9.41 17.19 -4.12
#